data_AF-A0A0D0TTZ6-F1
#
_entry.id   AF-A0A0D0TTZ6-F1
#
_cell.length_a   1.000
_cell.length_b   1.000
_cell.length_c   1.000
_cell.angle_alpha   90.00
_cell.angle_beta   90.00
_cell.angle_gamma   90.00
#
_symmetry.space_group_name_H-M   'P 1'
#
loop_
_entity.id
_entity.type
_entity.pdbx_description
1 polymer ?
#
loop_
_entity_poly.entity_id
_entity_poly.type
_entity_poly.pdbx_seq_one_letter_code
_entity_poly.pdbx_strand_id
1 'polypeptide(L)' 'MVPSTEVINAALQAARKVNDYATAVRILEGVKEKVENKGQYQAYLEELKPTIEELGISTKEELYGQTL' A
#
# COMPACT_ATOMS: atom_id res chain seq x y z
N MET A 1 2.02 -16.91 -1.83
CA MET A 1 3.07 -16.05 -1.25
C MET A 1 2.63 -14.61 -1.36
N VAL A 2 2.63 -13.88 -0.24
CA VAL A 2 2.45 -12.42 -0.17
C VAL A 2 3.85 -11.79 -0.26
N PRO A 3 4.07 -10.70 -1.02
CA PRO A 3 5.38 -10.03 -1.09
C PRO A 3 5.76 -9.43 0.26
N SER A 4 7.04 -9.41 0.63
CA SER A 4 7.48 -8.76 1.88
C SER A 4 7.29 -7.25 1.84
N THR A 5 7.25 -6.62 3.00
CA THR A 5 7.10 -5.17 3.17
C THR A 5 8.23 -4.40 2.50
N GLU A 6 9.46 -4.92 2.46
CA GLU A 6 10.57 -4.28 1.75
C GLU A 6 10.34 -4.23 0.24
N VAL A 7 9.74 -5.29 -0.33
CA VAL A 7 9.38 -5.34 -1.75
C VAL A 7 8.27 -4.33 -2.05
N ILE A 8 7.26 -4.23 -1.17
CA ILE A 8 6.18 -3.25 -1.33
C ILE A 8 6.72 -1.82 -1.24
N ASN A 9 7.59 -1.53 -0.26
CA ASN A 9 8.22 -0.22 -0.11
C ASN A 9 9.00 0.18 -1.39
N ALA A 10 9.83 -0.73 -1.91
CA ALA A 10 10.55 -0.51 -3.17
C ALA A 10 9.59 -0.25 -4.35
N ALA A 11 8.45 -0.93 -4.41
CA ALA A 11 7.43 -0.72 -5.44
C ALA A 11 6.76 0.66 -5.33
N LEU A 12 6.44 1.13 -4.12
CA LEU A 12 5.89 2.48 -3.90
C LEU A 12 6.89 3.58 -4.30
N GLN A 13 8.16 3.41 -3.93
CA GLN A 13 9.24 4.30 -4.34
C GLN A 13 9.45 4.29 -5.87
N ALA A 14 9.33 3.13 -6.52
CA ALA A 14 9.40 3.02 -7.97
C ALA A 14 8.22 3.73 -8.65
N ALA A 15 6.99 3.57 -8.14
CA ALA A 15 5.82 4.27 -8.63
C ALA A 15 5.99 5.80 -8.55
N ARG A 16 6.57 6.31 -7.45
CA ARG A 16 6.90 7.74 -7.33
C ARG A 16 7.91 8.20 -8.38
N LYS A 17 8.96 7.43 -8.66
CA LYS A 17 9.99 7.80 -9.65
C LYS A 17 9.43 7.97 -11.06
N VAL A 18 8.37 7.23 -11.40
CA VAL A 18 7.70 7.33 -12.70
C VAL A 18 6.44 8.22 -12.68
N ASN A 19 6.20 8.94 -11.58
CA ASN A 19 5.04 9.81 -11.36
C ASN A 19 3.68 9.11 -11.51
N ASP A 20 3.58 7.83 -11.14
CA ASP A 20 2.34 7.07 -11.20
C ASP A 20 1.72 6.87 -9.82
N TYR A 21 0.82 7.78 -9.45
CA TYR A 21 0.08 7.71 -8.19
C TYR A 21 -0.95 6.56 -8.18
N ALA A 22 -1.64 6.32 -9.29
CA ALA A 22 -2.70 5.32 -9.35
C ALA A 22 -2.14 3.91 -9.11
N THR A 23 -0.95 3.63 -9.66
CA THR A 23 -0.25 2.36 -9.41
C THR A 23 0.16 2.21 -7.94
N ALA A 24 0.61 3.28 -7.26
CA ALA A 24 0.92 3.22 -5.83
C ALA A 24 -0.30 2.81 -4.98
N VAL A 25 -1.47 3.40 -5.24
CA VAL A 25 -2.72 3.01 -4.58
C VAL A 25 -3.10 1.55 -4.91
N ARG A 26 -2.95 1.15 -6.19
CA ARG A 26 -3.25 -0.21 -6.66
C ARG A 26 -2.34 -1.27 -6.02
N ILE A 27 -1.09 -0.93 -5.70
CA ILE A 27 -0.17 -1.83 -4.98
C ILE A 27 -0.73 -2.14 -3.59
N LEU A 28 -1.17 -1.14 -2.83
CA LEU A 28 -1.75 -1.33 -1.50
C LEU A 28 -3.05 -2.15 -1.56
N GLU A 29 -3.90 -1.89 -2.57
CA GLU A 29 -5.09 -2.71 -2.82
C GLU A 29 -4.71 -4.17 -3.15
N GLY A 30 -3.69 -4.38 -3.98
CA GLY A 30 -3.19 -5.70 -4.32
C GLY A 30 -2.70 -6.48 -3.11
N VAL A 31 -2.08 -5.81 -2.12
CA VAL A 31 -1.71 -6.43 -0.84
C VAL A 31 -2.95 -6.85 -0.07
N LYS A 32 -3.97 -5.99 0.04
CA LYS A 32 -5.23 -6.30 0.74
C LYS A 32 -5.92 -7.54 0.17
N GLU A 33 -5.98 -7.66 -1.15
CA GLU A 33 -6.59 -8.81 -1.83
C GLU A 33 -5.75 -10.10 -1.69
N LYS A 34 -4.44 -9.97 -1.42
CA LYS A 34 -3.52 -11.10 -1.35
C LYS A 34 -3.35 -11.69 0.03
N VAL A 35 -3.52 -10.90 1.09
CA VAL A 35 -3.43 -11.38 2.48
C VAL A 35 -4.66 -12.19 2.88
N GLU A 36 -4.52 -13.02 3.90
CA GLU A 36 -5.59 -13.95 4.31
C GLU A 36 -6.57 -13.31 5.29
N ASN A 37 -6.16 -12.25 6.00
CA ASN A 37 -6.98 -11.58 6.98
C ASN A 37 -6.67 -10.08 7.09
N LYS A 38 -7.62 -9.34 7.65
CA LYS A 38 -7.52 -7.88 7.83
C LYS A 38 -6.36 -7.46 8.75
N GLY A 39 -6.01 -8.28 9.73
CA GLY A 39 -4.91 -7.99 10.65
C GLY A 39 -3.54 -7.98 9.95
N GLN A 40 -3.33 -8.89 9.00
CA GLN A 40 -2.14 -8.88 8.15
C GLN A 40 -2.07 -7.61 7.31
N TYR A 41 -3.18 -7.20 6.68
CA TYR A 41 -3.19 -5.96 5.91
C TYR A 41 -2.86 -4.74 6.79
N GLN A 42 -3.43 -4.68 8.00
CA GLN A 42 -3.15 -3.62 8.95
C GLN A 42 -1.66 -3.57 9.34
N ALA A 43 -1.02 -4.73 9.55
CA ALA A 43 0.42 -4.79 9.83
C ALA A 43 1.26 -4.23 8.67
N TYR A 44 0.89 -4.48 7.41
CA TYR A 44 1.55 -3.85 6.26
C TYR A 44 1.39 -2.33 6.28
N LEU A 45 0.18 -1.83 6.55
CA LEU A 45 -0.06 -0.39 6.60
C LEU A 45 0.73 0.28 7.72
N GLU A 46 0.85 -0.35 8.88
CA GLU A 46 1.65 0.16 10.01
C GLU A 46 3.14 0.21 9.68
N GLU A 47 3.68 -0.86 9.09
CA GLU A 47 5.11 -0.92 8.74
C GLU A 47 5.47 0.03 7.59
N LEU A 48 4.58 0.19 6.61
CA LEU A 48 4.77 1.05 5.44
C LEU A 48 4.35 2.51 5.70
N LYS A 49 3.75 2.81 6.86
CA LYS A 49 3.23 4.13 7.21
C LYS A 49 4.23 5.28 6.94
N PRO A 50 5.53 5.19 7.32
CA PRO A 50 6.48 6.25 7.05
C PRO A 50 6.61 6.58 5.57
N THR A 51 6.62 5.56 4.70
CA THR A 51 6.71 5.72 3.24
C THR A 51 5.41 6.25 2.64
N ILE A 52 4.26 5.76 3.12
CA ILE A 52 2.95 6.21 2.63
C ILE A 52 2.77 7.70 2.92
N GLU A 53 3.09 8.15 4.14
CA GLU A 53 3.02 9.54 4.56
C GLU A 53 4.04 10.42 3.81
N GLU A 54 5.30 9.97 3.68
CA GLU A 54 6.35 10.67 2.94
C GLU A 54 5.96 10.91 1.47
N LEU A 55 5.42 9.88 0.82
CA LEU A 55 5.07 9.93 -0.61
C LEU A 55 3.68 10.54 -0.87
N GLY A 56 2.89 10.80 0.18
CA GLY A 56 1.54 11.34 0.10
C GLY A 56 0.54 10.39 -0.56
N ILE A 57 0.67 9.09 -0.32
CA ILE A 57 -0.19 8.06 -0.91
C ILE A 57 -1.42 7.87 -0.01
N SER A 58 -2.61 7.81 -0.60
CA SER A 58 -3.83 7.47 0.12
C SER A 58 -4.20 6.02 -0.13
N THR A 59 -4.71 5.36 0.89
CA THR A 59 -5.34 4.04 0.72
C THR A 59 -6.66 4.17 -0.05
N LYS A 60 -7.11 3.07 -0.65
CA LYS A 60 -8.38 3.05 -1.38
C LYS A 60 -9.56 3.37 -0.46
N GLU A 61 -9.45 2.91 0.79
CA GLU A 61 -10.38 3.14 1.89
C GLU A 61 -10.55 4.63 2.18
N GLU A 62 -9.44 5.38 2.25
CA GLU A 62 -9.44 6.82 2.46
C GLU A 62 -10.02 7.59 1.26
N LEU A 63 -9.75 7.13 0.02
CA LEU A 63 -10.21 7.80 -1.19
C LEU A 63 -11.73 7.64 -1.45
N TYR A 64 -12.28 6.47 -1.12
CA TYR A 64 -13.66 6.11 -1.49
C TYR A 64 -14.57 5.81 -0.29
N GLY A 65 -14.07 5.96 0.95
CA GLY A 65 -14.84 5.71 2.17
C GLY A 65 -15.20 4.24 2.38
N GLN A 66 -14.37 3.31 1.91
CA GLN A 66 -14.59 1.88 2.11
C GLN A 66 -14.04 1.43 3.47
N THR A 67 -14.85 0.72 4.26
CA THR A 67 -14.42 0.13 5.53
C THR A 67 -13.51 -1.09 5.31
N LEU A 68 -12.45 -1.17 6.12
CA LEU A 68 -11.52 -2.30 6.21
C LEU A 68 -12.22 -3.62 6.54
#